data_AF-A0A356KIA0-F1
#
_entry.id   AF-A0A356KIA0-F1
#
_cell.length_a   1.000
_cell.length_b   1.000
_cell.length_c   1.000
_cell.angle_alpha   90.00
_cell.angle_beta   90.00
_cell.angle_gamma   90.00
#
_symmetry.space_group_name_H-M   'P 1'
#
loop_
_entity.id
_entity.type
_entity.pdbx_description
1 polymer ?
#
loop_
_entity_poly.entity_id
_entity_poly.type
_entity_poly.pdbx_seq_one_letter_code
_entity_poly.pdbx_strand_id
1 'polypeptide(L)' 'MSDSKGLEVLVLGVGDAFSALHYSTCLALRSAGQWLLIDCPHPIRKVLRESSAKAGLELDAGDLAGVV' A
#
# COMPACT_ATOMS: atom_id res chain seq x y z
N MET A 1 -13.72 -18.66 -7.84
CA MET A 1 -13.21 -18.16 -6.54
C MET A 1 -14.15 -17.08 -6.07
N SER A 2 -14.73 -17.22 -4.88
CA SER A 2 -15.67 -16.24 -4.33
C SER A 2 -14.93 -14.92 -4.11
N ASP A 3 -15.30 -13.88 -4.87
CA ASP A 3 -14.87 -12.51 -4.63
C ASP A 3 -15.55 -12.05 -3.33
N SER A 4 -14.90 -12.32 -2.21
CA SER A 4 -15.38 -11.90 -0.90
C SER A 4 -15.38 -10.39 -0.86
N LYS A 5 -16.53 -9.78 -0.51
CA LYS A 5 -16.72 -8.33 -0.29
C LYS A 5 -15.94 -7.79 0.93
N GLY A 6 -14.68 -8.21 1.10
CA GLY A 6 -13.79 -7.73 2.14
C GLY A 6 -13.09 -6.45 1.72
N LEU A 7 -12.83 -5.59 2.70
CA LEU A 7 -11.85 -4.52 2.57
C LEU A 7 -10.55 -5.04 3.21
N GLU A 8 -9.46 -4.98 2.45
CA GLU A 8 -8.13 -5.29 2.96
C GLU A 8 -7.29 -4.02 3.00
N VAL A 9 -6.44 -3.92 4.03
CA VAL A 9 -5.56 -2.77 4.24
C VAL A 9 -4.13 -3.28 4.33
N LEU A 10 -3.28 -2.80 3.42
CA LEU A 10 -1.83 -2.96 3.50
C LEU A 10 -1.22 -1.67 4.04
N VAL A 11 -0.60 -1.78 5.21
CA VAL A 11 0.12 -0.64 5.82
C VAL A 11 1.46 -0.46 5.11
N LEU A 12 1.65 0.70 4.47
CA LEU A 12 2.87 1.02 3.74
C LEU A 12 3.86 1.82 4.58
N GLY A 13 3.34 2.69 5.45
CA GLY A 13 4.10 3.46 6.43
C GLY A 13 3.22 3.87 7.61
N VAL A 14 3.87 4.13 8.73
CA VAL A 14 3.24 4.56 10.00
C VAL A 14 3.94 5.78 10.61
N GLY A 15 4.90 6.35 9.87
CA GLY A 15 5.68 7.48 10.31
C GLY A 15 5.02 8.82 10.01
N ASP A 16 5.65 9.85 10.51
CA ASP A 16 5.40 11.25 10.22
C ASP A 16 6.59 11.87 9.46
N ALA A 17 6.59 13.20 9.31
CA ALA A 17 7.64 13.93 8.62
C ALA A 17 9.03 13.87 9.31
N PHE A 18 9.10 13.45 10.57
CA PHE A 18 10.33 13.40 11.36
C PHE A 18 10.77 11.96 11.66
N SER A 19 10.08 10.98 11.09
CA SER A 19 10.34 9.57 11.36
C SER A 19 11.69 9.13 10.79
N ALA A 20 12.56 8.64 11.67
CA ALA A 20 13.89 8.17 11.30
C ALA A 20 13.88 6.74 10.72
N LEU A 21 12.88 5.93 11.07
CA LEU A 21 12.87 4.48 10.78
C LEU A 21 11.69 4.02 9.91
N HIS A 22 10.61 4.79 9.86
CA HIS A 22 9.39 4.42 9.16
C HIS A 22 9.13 5.40 8.03
N TYR A 23 8.64 4.89 6.90
CA TYR A 23 8.06 5.74 5.86
C TYR A 23 6.87 6.52 6.42
N SER A 24 6.60 7.69 5.83
CA SER A 24 5.42 8.48 6.13
C SER A 24 4.16 7.63 6.05
N THR A 25 3.17 7.97 6.87
CA THR A 25 1.87 7.31 6.91
C THR A 25 1.31 7.21 5.48
N CYS A 26 1.00 5.99 5.07
CA CYS A 26 0.50 5.66 3.74
C CYS A 26 -0.09 4.25 3.77
N LEU A 27 -1.17 4.02 3.04
CA LEU A 27 -1.90 2.76 3.01
C LEU A 27 -2.21 2.35 1.56
N ALA A 28 -2.30 1.05 1.29
CA ALA A 28 -2.97 0.53 0.11
C ALA A 28 -4.22 -0.23 0.53
N LEU A 29 -5.36 0.09 -0.09
CA LEU A 29 -6.65 -0.54 0.15
C LEU A 29 -6.99 -1.48 -1.00
N ARG A 30 -7.38 -2.73 -0.70
CA ARG A 30 -7.94 -3.64 -1.69
C ARG A 30 -9.40 -3.89 -1.44
N SER A 31 -10.21 -3.76 -2.49
CA SER A 31 -11.59 -4.25 -2.50
C SER A 31 -11.98 -4.63 -3.92
N ALA A 32 -12.77 -5.70 -4.08
CA ALA A 32 -13.17 -6.25 -5.38
C ALA A 32 -11.99 -6.41 -6.36
N GLY A 33 -10.84 -6.89 -5.86
CA GLY A 33 -9.61 -7.11 -6.63
C GLY A 33 -8.85 -5.85 -7.07
N GLN A 34 -9.33 -4.64 -6.78
CA GLN A 34 -8.65 -3.40 -7.14
C GLN A 34 -7.91 -2.79 -5.96
N TRP A 35 -6.74 -2.21 -6.23
CA TRP A 35 -5.93 -1.48 -5.25
C TRP A 35 -6.08 0.03 -5.42
N LEU A 36 -6.34 0.73 -4.31
CA LEU A 36 -6.25 2.18 -4.19
C LEU A 36 -5.15 2.54 -3.23
N LEU A 37 -4.37 3.57 -3.57
CA LEU A 37 -3.33 4.10 -2.70
C LEU A 37 -3.86 5.33 -1.94
N ILE A 38 -3.67 5.35 -0.62
CA ILE A 38 -3.96 6.51 0.23
C ILE A 38 -2.64 7.21 0.52
N ASP A 39 -2.54 8.49 0.13
CA ASP A 39 -1.30 9.26 -0.01
C ASP A 39 -0.33 8.69 -1.07
N CYS A 40 0.62 9.49 -1.55
CA CYS A 40 1.66 9.03 -2.48
C CYS A 40 3.03 9.07 -1.81
N PRO A 41 3.56 7.91 -1.33
CA PRO A 41 4.79 7.88 -0.57
C PRO A 41 5.99 8.07 -1.51
N HIS A 42 7.06 8.66 -1.00
CA HIS A 42 8.31 8.82 -1.75
C HIS A 42 9.46 8.05 -1.08
N PRO A 43 10.20 7.18 -1.79
CA PRO A 43 9.99 6.72 -3.17
C PRO A 43 8.99 5.55 -3.28
N ILE A 44 7.88 5.75 -4.00
CA ILE A 44 6.72 4.84 -4.06
C ILE A 44 7.05 3.37 -4.30
N ARG A 45 7.86 3.05 -5.33
CA ARG A 45 8.15 1.65 -5.71
C ARG A 45 8.91 0.90 -4.61
N LYS A 46 9.79 1.58 -3.87
CA LYS A 46 10.53 0.98 -2.75
C LYS A 46 9.59 0.65 -1.60
N VAL A 47 8.73 1.61 -1.25
CA VAL A 47 7.75 1.47 -0.17
C VAL A 47 6.77 0.33 -0.46
N LEU A 48 6.21 0.28 -1.68
CA LEU A 48 5.34 -0.81 -2.12
C LEU A 48 6.06 -2.15 -2.05
N ARG A 49 7.27 -2.25 -2.60
CA ARG A 49 8.06 -3.49 -2.62
C ARG A 49 8.35 -4.02 -1.21
N GLU A 50 8.84 -3.17 -0.31
CA GLU A 50 9.23 -3.58 1.04
C GLU A 50 8.02 -3.98 1.90
N SER A 51 6.91 -3.24 1.79
CA SER A 51 5.71 -3.49 2.58
C SER A 51 4.89 -4.66 2.03
N SER A 52 4.75 -4.79 0.70
CA SER A 52 4.07 -5.94 0.09
C SER A 52 4.81 -7.24 0.37
N ALA A 53 6.15 -7.25 0.24
CA ALA A 53 6.96 -8.43 0.52
C ALA A 53 6.79 -8.92 1.97
N LYS A 54 6.73 -8.00 2.94
CA LYS A 54 6.45 -8.34 4.36
C LYS A 54 5.06 -8.94 4.56
N ALA A 55 4.09 -8.57 3.74
CA ALA A 55 2.74 -9.11 3.75
C ALA A 55 2.57 -10.39 2.90
N GLY A 56 3.63 -10.88 2.25
CA GLY A 56 3.53 -12.02 1.33
C GLY A 56 2.78 -11.68 0.04
N LEU A 57 2.77 -10.41 -0.36
CA LEU A 57 2.12 -9.88 -1.56
C LEU A 57 3.16 -9.33 -2.54
N GLU A 58 2.82 -9.37 -3.82
CA GLU A 58 3.55 -8.66 -4.88
C GLU A 58 2.64 -7.53 -5.38
N LEU A 59 3.07 -6.28 -5.20
CA LEU A 59 2.33 -5.09 -5.60
C LEU A 59 3.31 -4.06 -6.19
N ASP A 60 3.08 -3.63 -7.43
CA ASP A 60 3.80 -2.53 -8.07
C ASP A 60 2.89 -1.31 -8.26
N ALA A 61 3.49 -0.15 -8.53
CA ALA A 61 2.74 1.07 -8.84
C ALA A 61 1.80 0.90 -10.06
N GLY A 62 2.12 0.02 -11.01
CA GLY A 62 1.28 -0.27 -12.17
C GLY A 62 -0.03 -1.01 -11.84
N ASP A 63 -0.14 -1.62 -10.67
CA ASP A 63 -1.33 -2.37 -10.25
C ASP A 63 -2.39 -1.48 -9.56
N LEU A 64 -2.03 -0.22 -9.27
CA LEU A 64 -2.89 0.73 -8.58
C LEU A 64 -3.93 1.32 -9.54
N ALA A 65 -5.20 1.25 -9.16
CA ALA A 65 -6.29 1.86 -9.92
C ALA A 65 -6.35 3.39 -9.75
N GLY A 66 -5.75 3.93 -8.68
CA GLY A 66 -5.73 5.36 -8.39
C GLY A 66 -5.06 5.69 -7.06
N VAL A 67 -4.97 7.00 -6.80
CA VAL A 67 -4.43 7.59 -5.56
C VAL A 67 -5.49 8.55 -5.00
N VAL A 68 -5.67 8.55 -3.68
CA VAL A 68 -6.56 9.45 -2.92
C VAL A 68 -5.80 10.16 -1.82
#